data_AF-A0A928QHW2-F1
#
_entry.id   AF-A0A928QHW2-F1
#
_cell.length_a   1.000
_cell.length_b   1.000
_cell.length_c   1.000
_cell.angle_alpha   90.00
_cell.angle_beta   90.00
_cell.angle_gamma   90.00
#
_symmetry.space_group_name_H-M   'P 1'
#
loop_
_entity.id
_entity.type
_entity.pdbx_description
1 polymer ?
#
loop_
_entity_poly.entity_id
_entity_poly.type
_entity_poly.pdbx_seq_one_letter_code
_entity_poly.pdbx_strand_id
1 'polypeptide(L)' 'MNQEKQREAYQKMLKKRPDILTPMKAARWSPVGKNTIYAALKNGEIESYTYKGGYIFTKDALIDYLVRTTNDKGK' A
#
# COMPACT_ATOMS: atom_id res chain seq x y z
N MET A 1 16.04 4.28 8.76
CA MET A 1 15.01 3.96 9.78
C MET A 1 14.85 2.44 9.80
N ASN A 2 14.73 1.77 10.95
CA ASN A 2 14.60 0.30 10.97
C ASN A 2 13.29 -0.11 10.26
N GLN A 3 13.35 -1.04 9.30
CA GLN A 3 12.20 -1.47 8.49
C GLN A 3 11.05 -2.00 9.35
N GLU A 4 11.39 -2.67 10.44
CA GLU A 4 10.44 -3.19 11.41
C GLU A 4 9.62 -2.07 12.08
N LYS A 5 10.28 -0.98 12.51
CA LYS A 5 9.61 0.19 13.09
C LYS A 5 8.70 0.91 12.08
N GLN A 6 9.11 0.96 10.80
CA GLN A 6 8.27 1.50 9.72
C GLN A 6 7.03 0.64 9.51
N ARG A 7 7.21 -0.69 9.43
CA ARG A 7 6.12 -1.63 9.25
C ARG A 7 5.10 -1.51 10.38
N GLU A 8 5.56 -1.47 11.63
CA GLU A 8 4.69 -1.25 12.78
C GLU A 8 3.91 0.06 12.71
N ALA A 9 4.54 1.14 12.25
CA ALA A 9 3.87 2.43 12.11
C ALA A 9 2.73 2.35 11.09
N TYR A 10 2.96 1.72 9.93
CA TYR A 10 1.92 1.52 8.92
C TYR A 10 0.83 0.54 9.36
N GLN A 11 1.19 -0.53 10.08
CA GLN A 11 0.23 -1.44 10.69
C GLN A 11 -0.67 -0.72 11.70
N LYS A 12 -0.09 0.13 12.57
CA LYS A 12 -0.85 0.96 13.53
C LYS A 12 -1.78 1.93 12.80
N MET A 13 -1.28 2.61 11.75
CA MET A 13 -2.06 3.53 10.92
C MET A 13 -3.28 2.85 10.26
N LEU A 14 -3.11 1.62 9.79
CA LEU A 14 -4.13 0.86 9.07
C LEU A 14 -4.92 -0.13 9.95
N LYS A 15 -4.66 -0.18 11.26
CA LYS A 15 -5.24 -1.16 12.20
C LYS A 15 -6.76 -1.26 12.13
N LYS A 16 -7.45 -0.13 12.02
CA LYS A 16 -8.93 -0.05 11.97
C LYS A 16 -9.49 -0.04 10.54
N ARG A 17 -8.68 -0.39 9.53
CA ARG A 17 -9.07 -0.41 8.12
C ARG A 17 -9.31 -1.85 7.66
N PRO A 18 -10.25 -2.06 6.71
CA PRO A 18 -10.51 -3.37 6.13
C PRO A 18 -9.25 -4.05 5.62
N ASP A 19 -9.21 -5.38 5.68
CA ASP A 19 -8.07 -6.16 5.19
C ASP A 19 -7.96 -6.16 3.66
N ILE A 20 -9.07 -5.92 2.96
CA ILE A 20 -9.10 -5.76 1.51
C ILE A 20 -9.36 -4.30 1.15
N LEU A 21 -8.48 -3.73 0.33
CA LEU A 21 -8.47 -2.34 -0.08
C LEU A 21 -8.75 -2.20 -1.57
N THR A 22 -9.35 -1.07 -1.92
CA THR A 22 -9.39 -0.55 -3.29
C THR A 22 -8.34 0.55 -3.44
N PRO A 23 -7.89 0.89 -4.65
CA PRO A 23 -6.91 1.96 -4.88
C PRO A 23 -7.31 3.28 -4.22
N MET A 24 -8.60 3.62 -4.28
CA MET A 24 -9.13 4.84 -3.68
C MET A 24 -9.04 4.84 -2.16
N LYS A 25 -9.33 3.71 -1.51
CA LYS A 25 -9.23 3.58 -0.04
C LYS A 25 -7.76 3.63 0.40
N ALA A 26 -6.88 2.94 -0.31
CA ALA A 26 -5.45 2.98 -0.03
C ALA A 26 -4.86 4.39 -0.17
N ALA A 27 -5.24 5.13 -1.21
CA ALA A 27 -4.79 6.52 -1.41
C ALA A 27 -5.27 7.46 -0.30
N ARG A 28 -6.45 7.19 0.28
CA ARG A 28 -7.00 7.98 1.38
C ARG A 28 -6.32 7.70 2.72
N TRP A 29 -5.80 6.49 2.92
CA TRP A 29 -5.29 6.04 4.23
C TRP A 29 -3.78 5.83 4.27
N SER A 30 -3.07 6.16 3.20
CA SER A 30 -1.62 6.05 3.12
C SER A 30 -1.00 7.39 2.71
N PRO A 31 0.31 7.59 2.91
CA PRO A 31 0.99 8.81 2.47
C PRO A 31 1.19 8.87 0.93
N VAL A 32 0.57 7.97 0.17
CA VAL A 32 0.79 7.79 -1.26
C VAL A 32 -0.47 8.17 -2.04
N GLY A 33 -0.31 9.01 -3.06
CA GLY A 33 -1.41 9.47 -3.89
C GLY A 33 -1.98 8.39 -4.81
N LYS A 34 -3.22 8.61 -5.27
CA LYS A 34 -3.96 7.71 -6.17
C LYS A 34 -3.11 7.25 -7.36
N ASN A 35 -2.49 8.18 -8.08
CA ASN A 35 -1.75 7.86 -9.30
C ASN A 35 -0.57 6.92 -9.05
N THR A 36 0.15 7.13 -7.95
CA THR A 36 1.26 6.26 -7.55
C THR A 36 0.77 4.86 -7.18
N ILE A 37 -0.38 4.74 -6.50
CA ILE A 37 -0.98 3.43 -6.21
C ILE A 37 -1.39 2.71 -7.50
N TYR A 38 -2.05 3.40 -8.44
CA TYR A 38 -2.40 2.79 -9.72
C TYR A 38 -1.16 2.39 -10.54
N ALA A 39 -0.09 3.19 -10.51
CA ALA A 39 1.17 2.84 -11.15
C ALA A 39 1.78 1.59 -10.53
N ALA A 40 1.85 1.52 -9.19
CA ALA A 40 2.37 0.37 -8.47
C ALA A 40 1.55 -0.91 -8.76
N LEU A 41 0.22 -0.81 -8.82
CA LEU A 41 -0.65 -1.94 -9.20
C LEU A 41 -0.40 -2.38 -10.64
N LYS A 42 -0.32 -1.43 -11.58
CA LYS A 42 -0.07 -1.71 -13.01
C LYS A 42 1.30 -2.35 -13.23
N ASN A 43 2.30 -1.95 -12.44
CA ASN A 43 3.66 -2.47 -12.51
C ASN A 43 3.84 -3.80 -11.76
N GLY A 44 2.81 -4.32 -11.08
CA GLY A 44 2.92 -5.52 -10.23
C GLY A 44 3.73 -5.31 -8.95
N GLU A 45 3.97 -4.06 -8.55
CA GLU A 45 4.69 -3.71 -7.33
C GLU A 45 3.85 -3.95 -6.07
N ILE A 46 2.52 -3.91 -6.20
CA ILE A 46 1.54 -4.32 -5.19
C ILE A 46 0.81 -5.53 -5.76
N GLU A 47 0.91 -6.68 -5.07
CA GLU A 47 0.14 -7.87 -5.42
C GLU A 47 -1.35 -7.56 -5.33
N SER A 48 -2.08 -7.77 -6.43
CA SER A 48 -3.47 -7.37 -6.55
C SER A 48 -4.25 -8.27 -7.51
N TYR A 49 -5.57 -8.22 -7.37
CA TYR A 49 -6.51 -8.93 -8.22
C TYR A 49 -7.51 -7.94 -8.83
N THR A 50 -8.07 -8.31 -9.98
CA THR A 50 -9.19 -7.57 -10.58
C THR A 50 -10.50 -8.19 -10.11
N TYR A 51 -11.36 -7.37 -9.52
CA TYR A 51 -12.71 -7.76 -9.12
C TYR A 51 -13.71 -6.69 -9.61
N LYS A 52 -14.71 -7.13 -10.39
CA LYS A 52 -15.72 -6.25 -11.01
C LYS A 52 -15.11 -5.05 -11.77
N GLY A 53 -14.01 -5.29 -12.49
CA GLY A 53 -13.33 -4.27 -13.29
C GLY A 53 -12.46 -3.28 -12.51
N GLY A 54 -12.29 -3.47 -11.20
CA GLY A 54 -11.40 -2.66 -10.37
C GLY A 54 -10.35 -3.50 -9.65
N TYR A 55 -9.21 -2.87 -9.30
CA TYR A 55 -8.21 -3.51 -8.46
C TYR A 55 -8.70 -3.68 -7.02
N ILE A 56 -8.37 -4.82 -6.43
CA ILE A 56 -8.42 -5.09 -5.00
C ILE A 56 -7.10 -5.71 -4.56
N PHE A 57 -6.67 -5.43 -3.35
CA PHE A 57 -5.42 -5.94 -2.79
C PHE A 57 -5.51 -5.97 -1.27
N THR A 58 -4.63 -6.74 -0.64
CA THR A 58 -4.60 -6.82 0.81
C THR A 58 -3.97 -5.58 1.43
N LYS A 59 -4.38 -5.26 2.65
CA LYS A 59 -3.76 -4.24 3.50
C LYS A 59 -2.27 -4.52 3.69
N ASP A 60 -1.89 -5.79 3.83
CA ASP A 60 -0.49 -6.19 4.00
C ASP A 60 0.33 -5.93 2.73
N ALA A 61 -0.20 -6.23 1.54
CA ALA A 61 0.47 -5.90 0.27
C ALA A 61 0.75 -4.40 0.13
N LEU A 62 -0.19 -3.55 0.60
CA LEU A 62 0.04 -2.11 0.66
C LEU A 62 1.17 -1.75 1.65
N ILE A 63 1.17 -2.33 2.85
CA ILE A 63 2.18 -2.07 3.87
C ILE A 63 3.58 -2.45 3.35
N ASP A 64 3.70 -3.62 2.72
CA ASP A 64 4.97 -4.11 2.18
C ASP A 64 5.50 -3.18 1.09
N TYR A 65 4.61 -2.69 0.21
CA TYR A 65 4.95 -1.66 -0.77
C TYR A 65 5.44 -0.36 -0.14
N LEU A 66 4.76 0.14 0.91
CA LEU A 66 5.14 1.37 1.59
C LEU A 66 6.51 1.25 2.28
N VAL A 67 6.78 0.12 2.93
CA VAL A 67 8.07 -0.14 3.57
C VAL A 67 9.20 -0.22 2.54
N ARG A 68 8.96 -0.88 1.40
CA ARG A 68 9.96 -0.98 0.31
C ARG A 68 10.28 0.40 -0.27
N THR A 69 9.25 1.15 -0.68
CA THR A 69 9.42 2.42 -1.41
C THR A 69 9.91 3.58 -0.56
N THR A 70 9.62 3.59 0.75
CA THR A 70 10.14 4.61 1.66
C THR A 70 11.66 4.50 1.87
N ASN A 71 12.23 3.30 1.70
CA ASN A 71 13.67 3.11 1.79
C ASN A 71 14.41 3.45 0.48
N ASP A 72 13.79 3.26 -0.68
CA ASP A 72 14.41 3.63 -1.97
C ASP A 72 14.58 5.14 -2.14
N LYS A 73 13.70 5.97 -1.57
CA LYS A 73 13.81 7.43 -1.61
C LYS A 73 14.83 8.01 -0.61
N GLY A 74 15.48 7.16 0.19
CA GLY A 74 16.48 7.56 1.18
C GLY A 74 17.93 7.44 0.69
N LYS A 75 18.16 7.19 -0.61
CA LYS A 75 19.47 7.20 -1.26
C LYS A 75 19.66 8.46 -2.10
#